data_AF-A0A813ZFH3-F1
#
_entry.id   AF-A0A813ZFH3-F1
#
_cell.length_a   1.000
_cell.length_b   1.000
_cell.length_c   1.000
_cell.angle_alpha   90.00
_cell.angle_beta   90.00
_cell.angle_gamma   90.00
#
_symmetry.space_group_name_H-M   'P 1'
#
loop_
_entity.id
_entity.type
_entity.pdbx_description
1 polymer ?
#
loop_
_entity_poly.entity_id
_entity_poly.type
_entity_poly.pdbx_seq_one_letter_code
_entity_poly.pdbx_strand_id
1 'polypeptide(L)'
;MWHELVRLSFVRIFYPCLMIFGTVGNILCLIILLRKRFRHQSICQYLCVLAVIDILFIYTRSTRYLYRNIYNADLRNASLWICRSLMFFSSTLSHLASWILVIVSFDRYFMIKNLFARRDAN
;
A
#
# COMPACT_ATOMS: atom_id res chain seq x y z
N MET A 1 10.02 -15.67 -27.24
CA MET A 1 11.35 -15.59 -26.59
C MET A 1 11.71 -14.16 -26.18
N TRP A 2 11.82 -13.20 -27.11
CA TRP A 2 12.18 -11.80 -26.79
C TRP A 2 11.26 -11.11 -25.75
N HIS A 3 9.93 -11.28 -25.84
CA HIS A 3 9.00 -10.67 -24.88
C HIS A 3 9.18 -11.15 -23.43
N GLU A 4 9.61 -12.39 -23.21
CA GLU A 4 9.82 -12.90 -21.84
C GLU A 4 11.10 -12.34 -21.23
N LEU A 5 12.17 -12.21 -22.01
CA LEU A 5 13.43 -11.62 -21.57
C LEU A 5 13.27 -10.15 -21.21
N VAL A 6 12.53 -9.39 -22.02
CA VAL A 6 12.20 -7.99 -21.74
C VAL A 6 11.36 -7.90 -20.46
N ARG A 7 10.32 -8.73 -20.32
CA ARG A 7 9.47 -8.76 -19.11
C ARG A 7 10.28 -9.08 -17.86
N LEU A 8 11.15 -10.09 -17.89
CA LEU A 8 11.97 -10.47 -16.74
C LEU A 8 12.96 -9.36 -16.35
N SER A 9 13.59 -8.72 -17.34
CA SER A 9 14.53 -7.63 -17.12
C SER A 9 13.85 -6.41 -16.50
N PHE A 10 12.68 -6.04 -17.01
CA PHE A 10 11.91 -4.92 -16.50
C PHE A 10 11.47 -5.16 -15.05
N VAL A 11 10.96 -6.36 -14.78
CA VAL A 11 10.48 -6.75 -13.45
C VAL A 11 11.62 -6.78 -12.43
N ARG A 12 12.83 -7.19 -12.84
CA ARG A 12 14.04 -7.24 -12.00
C ARG A 12 14.50 -5.89 -11.52
N ILE A 13 14.33 -4.85 -12.34
CA ILE A 13 14.68 -3.47 -11.98
C ILE A 13 13.50 -2.79 -11.27
N PHE A 14 12.27 -3.06 -11.71
CA PHE A 14 11.08 -2.40 -11.21
C PHE A 14 10.79 -2.72 -9.73
N TYR A 15 10.84 -3.98 -9.31
CA TYR A 15 10.55 -4.35 -7.92
C TYR A 15 11.50 -3.73 -6.88
N PRO A 16 12.84 -3.77 -7.03
CA PRO A 16 13.72 -3.12 -6.06
C PRO A 16 13.58 -1.60 -6.06
N CYS A 17 13.40 -0.96 -7.23
CA CYS A 17 13.09 0.47 -7.29
C CYS A 17 11.80 0.79 -6.54
N LEU A 18 10.72 0.04 -6.80
CA LEU A 18 9.43 0.22 -6.13
C LEU A 18 9.54 -0.02 -4.63
N MET A 19 10.38 -0.96 -4.20
CA MET A 19 10.66 -1.18 -2.79
C MET A 19 11.35 0.01 -2.14
N ILE A 20 12.40 0.57 -2.75
CA ILE A 20 13.13 1.72 -2.22
C ILE A 20 12.24 2.97 -2.22
N PHE A 21 11.72 3.35 -3.39
CA PHE A 21 10.91 4.56 -3.52
C PHE A 21 9.60 4.47 -2.74
N GLY A 22 8.93 3.32 -2.78
CA GLY A 22 7.68 3.13 -2.07
C GLY A 22 7.85 3.07 -0.55
N THR A 23 8.94 2.50 -0.02
CA THR A 23 9.21 2.57 1.43
C THR A 23 9.58 3.98 1.87
N VAL A 24 10.50 4.65 1.16
CA VAL A 24 10.91 6.03 1.48
C VAL A 24 9.71 6.98 1.40
N GLY A 25 8.91 6.90 0.33
CA GLY A 25 7.73 7.74 0.14
C GLY A 25 6.67 7.54 1.23
N ASN A 26 6.36 6.29 1.58
CA ASN A 26 5.38 6.00 2.62
C ASN A 26 5.88 6.34 4.03
N ILE A 27 7.17 6.16 4.32
CA ILE A 27 7.78 6.59 5.59
C ILE A 27 7.74 8.11 5.73
N LEU A 28 8.10 8.85 4.67
CA LEU A 28 7.97 10.31 4.65
C LEU A 28 6.53 10.76 4.85
N CYS A 29 5.57 10.07 4.22
CA CYS A 29 4.14 10.31 4.41
C CYS A 29 3.75 10.14 5.90
N LEU A 30 4.17 9.05 6.54
CA LEU A 30 3.94 8.83 7.98
C LEU A 30 4.55 9.94 8.84
N ILE A 31 5.80 10.33 8.59
CA ILE A 31 6.49 11.39 9.33
C ILE A 31 5.71 12.72 9.24
N ILE A 32 5.26 13.08 8.04
CA ILE A 32 4.52 14.33 7.80
C ILE A 32 3.15 14.30 8.46
N LEU A 33 2.41 13.20 8.29
CA LEU A 33 1.04 13.06 8.81
C LEU A 33 0.99 12.91 10.34
N LEU A 34 2.03 12.32 10.95
CA LEU A 34 2.16 12.22 12.41
C LEU A 34 2.52 13.54 13.08
N ARG A 35 2.89 14.57 12.32
CA ARG A 35 3.22 15.89 12.88
C ARG A 35 1.97 16.49 13.56
N LYS A 36 2.16 17.10 14.75
CA LYS A 36 1.08 17.64 15.62
C LYS A 36 0.01 18.46 14.88
N ARG A 37 0.40 19.17 13.82
CA ARG A 37 -0.49 20.01 12.99
C ARG A 37 -1.56 19.22 12.24
N PHE A 38 -1.27 17.97 11.85
CA PHE A 38 -2.13 17.17 10.96
C PHE A 38 -2.90 16.06 11.70
N ARG A 39 -2.46 15.66 12.90
CA ARG A 39 -3.07 14.56 13.67
C ARG A 39 -4.54 14.76 14.06
N HIS A 40 -5.03 16.00 14.06
CA HIS A 40 -6.42 16.32 14.41
C HIS A 40 -7.39 16.07 13.24
N GLN A 41 -6.89 15.93 12.02
CA GLN A 41 -7.72 15.66 10.84
C GLN A 41 -7.93 14.16 10.68
N SER A 42 -9.18 13.70 10.66
CA SER A 42 -9.56 12.29 10.45
C SER A 42 -8.93 11.71 9.17
N ILE A 43 -8.89 12.52 8.11
CA ILE A 43 -8.25 12.17 6.83
C ILE A 43 -6.77 11.79 7.01
N CYS A 44 -6.03 12.52 7.84
CA CYS A 44 -4.61 12.24 8.07
C CYS A 44 -4.40 10.90 8.80
N GLN A 45 -5.34 10.49 9.66
CA GLN A 45 -5.28 9.19 10.32
C GLN A 45 -5.52 8.05 9.33
N TYR A 46 -6.51 8.18 8.44
CA TYR A 46 -6.74 7.20 7.37
C TYR A 46 -5.55 7.08 6.42
N LEU A 47 -4.92 8.21 6.06
CA LEU A 47 -3.72 8.23 5.22
C LEU A 47 -2.50 7.58 5.91
N CYS A 48 -2.37 7.72 7.23
CA CYS A 48 -1.34 6.98 7.99
C CYS A 48 -1.57 5.46 7.90
N VAL A 49 -2.81 5.00 8.10
CA VAL A 49 -3.15 3.58 7.98
C VAL A 49 -2.86 3.07 6.57
N LEU A 50 -3.22 3.85 5.55
CA LEU A 50 -2.93 3.53 4.15
C LEU A 50 -1.42 3.41 3.89
N ALA A 51 -0.61 4.34 4.39
CA ALA A 51 0.85 4.29 4.24
C ALA A 51 1.47 3.04 4.90
N VAL A 52 0.95 2.60 6.05
CA VAL A 52 1.38 1.34 6.68
C VAL A 52 0.99 0.12 5.83
N ILE A 53 -0.23 0.10 5.30
CA ILE A 53 -0.71 -0.97 4.41
C ILE A 53 0.16 -1.05 3.15
N ASP A 54 0.50 0.09 2.55
CA ASP A 54 1.34 0.15 1.35
C ASP A 54 2.75 -0.38 1.61
N ILE A 55 3.36 -0.03 2.74
CA ILE A 55 4.65 -0.59 3.16
C ILE A 55 4.55 -2.12 3.27
N LEU A 56 3.57 -2.63 4.01
CA LEU A 56 3.37 -4.08 4.19
C LEU A 56 3.12 -4.79 2.85
N PHE A 57 2.37 -4.18 1.95
CA PHE A 57 2.08 -4.73 0.63
C PHE A 57 3.34 -4.81 -0.23
N ILE A 58 4.15 -3.74 -0.25
CA ILE A 58 5.44 -3.69 -0.95
C ILE A 58 6.37 -4.78 -0.43
N TYR A 59 6.52 -4.90 0.90
CA TYR A 59 7.37 -5.94 1.49
C TYR A 59 6.87 -7.34 1.14
N THR A 60 5.57 -7.61 1.25
CA THR A 60 5.00 -8.93 0.92
C THR A 60 5.25 -9.32 -0.55
N ARG A 61 5.03 -8.37 -1.48
CA ARG A 61 5.25 -8.59 -2.92
C ARG A 61 6.73 -8.72 -3.27
N SER A 62 7.58 -7.87 -2.69
CA SER A 62 9.01 -7.84 -2.98
C SER A 62 9.73 -9.06 -2.42
N THR A 63 9.35 -9.53 -1.23
CA THR A 63 9.95 -10.74 -0.60
C THR A 63 9.73 -11.98 -1.47
N ARG A 64 8.53 -12.13 -2.07
CA ARG A 64 8.25 -13.20 -3.03
C ARG A 64 9.17 -13.12 -4.26
N TYR A 65 9.40 -11.91 -4.77
CA TYR A 65 10.23 -11.70 -5.94
C TYR A 65 11.72 -11.96 -5.66
N LEU A 66 12.25 -11.40 -4.57
CA LEU A 66 13.63 -11.59 -4.13
C LEU A 66 13.94 -13.07 -3.87
N TYR A 67 13.03 -13.78 -3.21
CA TYR A 67 13.22 -15.20 -2.96
C TYR A 67 13.28 -16.01 -4.26
N ARG A 68 12.37 -15.72 -5.20
CA ARG A 68 12.38 -16.36 -6.52
C ARG A 68 13.66 -16.06 -7.30
N ASN A 69 14.20 -14.85 -7.17
CA ASN A 69 15.43 -14.45 -7.85
C ASN A 69 16.71 -15.04 -7.23
N ILE A 70 16.75 -15.25 -5.91
CA ILE A 70 17.92 -15.78 -5.19
C ILE A 70 17.96 -17.31 -5.25
N TYR A 71 16.83 -17.97 -4.95
CA TYR A 71 16.78 -19.43 -4.78
C TYR A 71 16.33 -20.16 -6.05
N ASN A 72 15.94 -19.45 -7.12
CA ASN A 72 15.25 -20.00 -8.30
C ASN A 72 14.04 -20.90 -7.96
N ALA A 73 13.55 -20.79 -6.73
CA ALA A 73 12.44 -21.55 -6.18
C ALA A 73 11.33 -20.59 -5.81
N ASP A 74 10.08 -20.96 -6.05
CA ASP A 74 8.96 -20.13 -5.60
C ASP A 74 8.86 -20.24 -4.07
N LEU A 75 8.77 -19.12 -3.36
CA LEU A 75 8.63 -19.07 -1.89
C LEU A 75 7.39 -19.87 -1.42
N ARG A 76 6.43 -20.05 -2.34
CA ARG A 76 5.23 -20.89 -2.18
C ARG A 76 5.53 -22.39 -2.07
N ASN A 77 6.65 -22.84 -2.62
CA ASN A 77 7.09 -24.23 -2.59
C ASN A 77 7.87 -24.58 -1.33
N ALA A 78 8.29 -23.58 -0.53
CA ALA A 78 8.98 -23.81 0.73
C ALA A 78 8.06 -24.41 1.80
N SER A 79 6.80 -23.97 1.86
CA SER A 79 5.77 -24.53 2.74
C SER A 79 4.37 -24.11 2.30
N LEU A 80 3.40 -25.02 2.43
CA LEU A 80 1.99 -24.76 2.16
C LEU A 80 1.44 -23.63 3.04
N TRP A 81 1.91 -23.54 4.28
CA TRP A 81 1.54 -22.49 5.23
C TRP A 81 1.98 -21.11 4.73
N ILE A 82 3.25 -20.98 4.32
CA ILE A 82 3.82 -19.73 3.80
C ILE A 82 3.07 -19.29 2.53
N CYS A 83 2.78 -20.23 1.61
CA CYS A 83 2.00 -19.96 0.40
C CYS A 83 0.62 -19.36 0.72
N ARG A 84 -0.13 -19.98 1.63
CA ARG A 84 -1.47 -19.53 2.02
C ARG A 84 -1.43 -18.18 2.72
N SER A 85 -0.51 -17.99 3.68
CA SER A 85 -0.35 -16.72 4.39
C SER A 85 0.01 -15.58 3.44
N LEU A 86 0.98 -15.76 2.54
CA LEU A 86 1.39 -14.72 1.60
C LEU A 86 0.26 -14.33 0.63
N MET A 87 -0.49 -15.32 0.14
CA MET A 87 -1.64 -15.06 -0.72
C MET A 87 -2.75 -14.31 0.03
N PHE A 88 -3.04 -14.74 1.26
CA PHE A 88 -4.01 -14.08 2.13
C PHE A 88 -3.61 -12.63 2.41
N PHE A 89 -2.40 -12.37 2.92
CA PHE A 89 -1.94 -11.02 3.22
C PHE A 89 -1.92 -10.14 1.97
N SER A 90 -1.44 -10.64 0.84
CA SER A 90 -1.40 -9.86 -0.41
C SER A 90 -2.79 -9.42 -0.87
N SER A 91 -3.77 -10.32 -0.82
CA SER A 91 -5.15 -10.02 -1.21
C SER A 91 -5.83 -9.10 -0.20
N THR A 92 -5.70 -9.41 1.09
CA THR A 92 -6.29 -8.64 2.18
C THR A 92 -5.75 -7.20 2.22
N LEU A 93 -4.43 -7.00 2.13
CA LEU A 93 -3.82 -5.67 2.09
C LEU A 93 -4.30 -4.85 0.90
N SER A 94 -4.42 -5.46 -0.29
CA SER A 94 -4.93 -4.78 -1.48
C SER A 94 -6.39 -4.33 -1.32
N HIS A 95 -7.23 -5.20 -0.73
CA HIS A 95 -8.62 -4.86 -0.47
C HIS A 95 -8.72 -3.77 0.60
N LEU A 96 -7.98 -3.90 1.70
CA LEU A 96 -7.94 -2.90 2.75
C LEU A 96 -7.53 -1.52 2.21
N ALA A 97 -6.50 -1.44 1.37
CA ALA A 97 -6.09 -0.19 0.74
C ALA A 97 -7.25 0.47 -0.05
N SER A 98 -7.96 -0.31 -0.88
CA SER A 98 -9.12 0.20 -1.62
C SER A 98 -10.26 0.66 -0.71
N TRP A 99 -10.56 -0.08 0.35
CA TRP A 99 -11.63 0.26 1.29
C TRP A 99 -11.31 1.51 2.10
N ILE A 100 -10.04 1.71 2.48
CA ILE A 100 -9.60 2.95 3.14
C ILE A 100 -9.81 4.17 2.23
N LEU A 101 -9.50 4.06 0.93
CA LEU A 101 -9.74 5.15 -0.03
C LEU A 101 -11.23 5.49 -0.17
N VAL A 102 -12.10 4.47 -0.15
CA VAL A 102 -13.55 4.66 -0.14
C VAL A 102 -13.98 5.41 1.12
N ILE A 103 -13.51 5.00 2.30
CA ILE A 103 -13.82 5.66 3.57
C ILE A 103 -13.38 7.13 3.56
N VAL A 104 -12.16 7.42 3.08
CA VAL A 104 -11.65 8.80 2.94
C VAL A 104 -12.53 9.66 2.03
N SER A 105 -13.05 9.07 0.95
CA SER A 105 -13.93 9.76 0.01
C SER A 105 -15.27 10.11 0.65
N PHE A 106 -15.86 9.17 1.40
CA PHE A 106 -17.08 9.41 2.17
C PHE A 106 -16.88 10.45 3.27
N ASP A 107 -15.80 10.37 4.03
CA ASP A 107 -15.45 11.35 5.08
C ASP A 107 -15.41 12.77 4.53
N ARG A 108 -14.72 12.97 3.39
CA ARG A 108 -14.69 14.27 2.69
C ARG A 108 -16.08 14.69 2.20
N TYR A 109 -16.87 13.78 1.64
CA TYR A 109 -18.21 14.08 1.16
C TYR A 109 -19.12 14.59 2.30
N PHE A 110 -19.15 13.90 3.43
CA PHE A 110 -19.94 14.32 4.59
C PHE A 110 -19.46 15.64 5.18
N MET A 111 -18.13 15.84 5.27
CA MET A 111 -17.56 17.10 5.73
C MET A 111 -18.02 18.27 4.84
N ILE A 112 -17.97 18.13 3.52
CA ILE A 112 -18.40 19.16 2.57
C ILE A 112 -19.91 19.39 2.66
N LYS A 113 -20.72 18.32 2.69
CA LYS A 113 -22.18 18.43 2.82
C LYS A 113 -22.59 19.18 4.09
N ASN A 114 -21.97 18.85 5.23
CA ASN A 114 -22.24 19.53 6.50
C ASN A 114 -21.79 20.99 6.49
N LEU A 115 -20.70 21.31 5.78
CA LEU A 115 -20.24 22.69 5.61
C LEU A 115 -21.23 23.52 4.79
N PHE A 116 -21.75 22.98 3.68
CA PHE A 116 -22.78 23.66 2.87
C PHE A 116 -24.07 23.89 3.65
N ALA A 117 -24.58 22.85 4.32
CA ALA A 117 -25.79 22.98 5.15
C ALA A 117 -25.66 24.06 6.25
N ARG A 118 -24.46 24.26 6.81
CA ARG A 118 -24.20 25.33 7.78
C ARG A 118 -24.12 26.71 7.13
N ARG A 119 -23.64 26.82 5.89
CA ARG A 119 -23.59 28.08 5.15
C ARG A 119 -24.97 28.55 4.75
N ASP A 120 -25.86 27.64 4.35
CA ASP A 120 -27.22 28.00 3.93
C ASP A 120 -28.13 28.40 5.10
N ALA A 121 -27.73 28.10 6.34
CA ALA A 121 -28.48 28.40 7.56
C ALA A 121 -28.11 29.76 8.21
N ASN A 122 -27.15 30.50 7.67
CA ASN A 122 -26.59 31.72 8.25
C ASN A 122 -26.53 32.87 7.24
#